data_AF-A0A2W5A4Q8-F1
#
_entry.id   AF-A0A2W5A4Q8-F1
#
_cell.length_a   1.000
_cell.length_b   1.000
_cell.length_c   1.000
_cell.angle_alpha   90.00
_cell.angle_beta   90.00
_cell.angle_gamma   90.00
#
_symmetry.space_group_name_H-M   'P 1'
#
loop_
_entity.id
_entity.type
_entity.pdbx_description
1 polymer ?
#
loop_
_entity_poly.entity_id
_entity_poly.type
_entity_poly.pdbx_seq_one_letter_code
_entity_poly.pdbx_strand_id
1 'polypeptide(L)'
;MNIWCDESGGLSAGAMTFAAVAIAPEAADALVERFKAVTGLSGELKGSRISLVERALVLETLDRYGGRAVVTEARRAMLPEGIIDLQLYVALLEQTVGALLPESGGCAQVVIDDGRYDQTRMASVRADIAALLGPCGTARTADSKRSPGVQIADVIANCAFNLAIGSVRARRIDTILAPFLKEGRIRIAPLKPGALR
;
A
#
# COMPACT_ATOMS: atom_id res chain seq x y z
N MET A 1 13.70 7.32 -6.56
CA MET A 1 12.76 7.21 -5.43
C MET A 1 12.32 5.76 -5.29
N ASN A 2 12.15 5.24 -4.07
CA ASN A 2 11.58 3.91 -3.84
C ASN A 2 10.09 4.03 -3.53
N ILE A 3 9.29 3.19 -4.18
CA ILE A 3 7.85 3.07 -3.95
C ILE A 3 7.59 1.64 -3.50
N TRP A 4 7.06 1.50 -2.29
CA TRP A 4 6.80 0.21 -1.66
C TRP A 4 5.30 -0.07 -1.72
N CYS A 5 4.92 -1.24 -2.20
CA CYS A 5 3.55 -1.56 -2.51
C CYS A 5 3.10 -2.82 -1.79
N ASP A 6 1.93 -2.76 -1.17
CA ASP A 6 1.23 -3.89 -0.59
C ASP A 6 -0.28 -3.66 -0.66
N GLU A 7 -1.04 -4.74 -0.57
CA GLU A 7 -2.49 -4.72 -0.64
C GLU A 7 -3.15 -5.25 0.65
N SER A 8 -4.44 -4.94 0.82
CA SER A 8 -5.24 -5.54 1.87
C SER A 8 -6.64 -5.89 1.37
N GLY A 9 -7.14 -7.05 1.81
CA GLY A 9 -8.45 -7.55 1.45
C GLY A 9 -8.47 -8.35 0.15
N GLY A 10 -9.58 -8.27 -0.57
CA GLY A 10 -9.88 -9.07 -1.76
C GLY A 10 -11.37 -9.07 -2.07
N LEU A 11 -11.75 -9.64 -3.21
CA LEU A 11 -13.16 -9.67 -3.63
C LEU A 11 -14.10 -10.29 -2.59
N SER A 12 -13.68 -11.37 -1.94
CA SER A 12 -14.44 -12.05 -0.89
C SER A 12 -14.53 -11.26 0.42
N ALA A 13 -13.62 -10.31 0.64
CA ALA A 13 -13.55 -9.50 1.86
C ALA A 13 -14.39 -8.22 1.78
N GLY A 14 -15.11 -7.99 0.67
CA GLY A 14 -15.98 -6.83 0.47
C GLY A 14 -15.26 -5.58 -0.08
N ALA A 15 -13.94 -5.53 0.01
CA ALA A 15 -13.11 -4.51 -0.63
C ALA A 15 -11.68 -5.03 -0.85
N MET A 16 -10.96 -4.41 -1.79
CA MET A 16 -9.52 -4.53 -1.94
C MET A 16 -8.92 -3.12 -1.97
N THR A 17 -7.85 -2.91 -1.21
CA THR A 17 -7.08 -1.66 -1.22
C THR A 17 -5.64 -1.96 -1.56
N PHE A 18 -4.97 -1.02 -2.21
CA PHE A 18 -3.57 -1.13 -2.57
C PHE A 18 -2.88 0.17 -2.18
N ALA A 19 -1.85 0.08 -1.34
CA ALA A 19 -1.04 1.22 -0.95
C ALA A 19 0.27 1.25 -1.74
N ALA A 20 0.69 2.44 -2.15
CA ALA A 20 2.03 2.74 -2.64
C ALA A 20 2.62 3.81 -1.74
N VAL A 21 3.72 3.47 -1.06
CA VAL A 21 4.39 4.32 -0.09
C VAL A 21 5.72 4.78 -0.66
N ALA A 22 5.90 6.09 -0.83
CA ALA A 22 7.19 6.68 -1.13
C ALA A 22 7.91 7.08 0.15
N ILE A 23 9.04 6.43 0.40
CA ILE A 23 9.94 6.70 1.50
C ILE A 23 11.33 6.18 1.14
N ALA A 24 12.38 6.88 1.57
CA ALA A 24 13.75 6.42 1.39
C ALA A 24 13.96 5.06 2.10
N PRO A 25 14.75 4.13 1.54
CA PRO A 25 14.98 2.82 2.16
C PRO A 25 15.45 2.90 3.61
N GLU A 26 16.41 3.79 3.89
CA GLU A 26 17.03 3.98 5.20
C GLU A 26 16.02 4.55 6.21
N ALA A 27 15.11 5.38 5.72
CA ALA A 27 14.02 5.94 6.50
C ALA A 27 12.93 4.89 6.82
N ALA A 28 12.66 3.97 5.88
CA ALA A 28 11.76 2.84 6.13
C ALA A 28 12.34 1.88 7.18
N ASP A 29 13.65 1.60 7.09
CA ASP A 29 14.37 0.80 8.08
C ASP A 29 14.30 1.46 9.46
N ALA A 30 14.66 2.74 9.55
CA ALA A 30 14.62 3.51 10.80
C ALA A 30 13.20 3.60 11.41
N LEU A 31 12.15 3.66 10.57
CA LEU A 31 10.76 3.63 11.02
C LEU A 31 10.43 2.29 11.68
N VAL A 32 10.70 1.18 11.00
CA VAL A 32 10.36 -0.16 11.51
C VAL A 32 11.21 -0.51 12.73
N GLU A 33 12.49 -0.14 12.76
CA GLU A 33 13.35 -0.28 13.94
C GLU A 33 12.80 0.52 15.12
N ARG A 34 12.45 1.80 14.90
CA ARG A 34 11.87 2.63 15.95
C ARG A 34 10.55 2.06 16.46
N PHE A 35 9.68 1.60 15.55
CA PHE A 35 8.42 0.98 15.91
C PHE A 35 8.64 -0.25 16.82
N LYS A 36 9.56 -1.15 16.44
CA LYS A 36 9.89 -2.35 17.23
C LYS A 36 10.49 -1.99 18.58
N ALA A 37 11.38 -1.01 18.65
CA ALA A 37 11.97 -0.56 19.91
C ALA A 37 10.93 0.01 20.88
N VAL A 38 9.89 0.69 20.38
CA VAL A 38 8.82 1.27 21.22
C VAL A 38 7.79 0.23 21.65
N THR A 39 7.44 -0.71 20.78
CA THR A 39 6.34 -1.66 21.00
C THR A 39 6.79 -2.98 21.59
N GLY A 40 8.09 -3.30 21.51
CA GLY A 40 8.62 -4.62 21.81
C GLY A 40 8.25 -5.68 20.78
N LEU A 41 7.72 -5.29 19.61
CA LEU A 41 7.34 -6.23 18.55
C LEU A 41 8.56 -7.05 18.11
N SER A 42 8.45 -8.38 18.22
CA SER A 42 9.37 -9.32 17.61
C SER A 42 8.82 -9.81 16.26
N GLY A 43 9.69 -9.88 15.25
CA GLY A 43 9.31 -10.33 13.91
C GLY A 43 8.78 -9.23 12.99
N GLU A 44 7.77 -9.56 12.20
CA GLU A 44 7.25 -8.73 11.11
C GLU A 44 6.15 -7.77 11.58
N LEU A 45 6.23 -6.50 11.14
CA LEU A 45 5.15 -5.54 11.29
C LEU A 45 4.05 -5.86 10.27
N LYS A 46 2.92 -6.40 10.76
CA LYS A 46 1.73 -6.66 9.94
C LYS A 46 0.59 -5.73 10.33
N GLY A 47 0.05 -4.99 9.35
CA GLY A 47 -1.08 -4.07 9.51
C GLY A 47 -2.28 -4.73 10.17
N SER A 48 -2.60 -5.97 9.78
CA SER A 48 -3.70 -6.73 10.36
C SER A 48 -3.53 -7.11 11.84
N ARG A 49 -2.30 -7.07 12.39
CA ARG A 49 -1.94 -7.56 13.73
C ARG A 49 -1.64 -6.48 14.75
N ILE A 50 -1.65 -5.21 14.34
CA ILE A 50 -1.37 -4.07 15.22
C ILE A 50 -2.64 -3.34 15.67
N SER A 51 -2.57 -2.81 16.89
CA SER A 51 -3.59 -2.00 17.55
C SER A 51 -3.77 -0.62 16.90
N LEU A 52 -4.79 0.12 17.36
CA LEU A 52 -5.03 1.49 16.91
C LEU A 52 -3.89 2.46 17.28
N VAL A 53 -3.31 2.29 18.47
CA VAL A 53 -2.22 3.15 18.95
C VAL A 53 -0.97 2.91 18.12
N GLU A 54 -0.67 1.64 17.82
CA GLU A 54 0.45 1.26 16.97
C GLU A 54 0.29 1.76 15.53
N ARG A 55 -0.93 1.74 14.97
CA ARG A 55 -1.21 2.37 13.66
C ARG A 55 -0.91 3.86 13.69
N ALA A 56 -1.34 4.58 14.73
CA ALA A 56 -1.03 5.99 14.88
C ALA A 56 0.49 6.22 14.96
N LEU A 57 1.22 5.38 15.71
CA LEU A 57 2.68 5.45 15.78
C LEU A 57 3.34 5.26 14.41
N VAL A 58 2.89 4.30 13.59
CA VAL A 58 3.42 4.10 12.23
C VAL A 58 3.20 5.35 11.38
N LEU A 59 2.01 5.93 11.40
CA LEU A 59 1.66 7.10 10.58
C LEU A 59 2.42 8.37 11.00
N GLU A 60 2.50 8.63 12.31
CA GLU A 60 3.30 9.73 12.86
C GLU A 60 4.78 9.58 12.51
N THR A 61 5.30 8.36 12.56
CA THR A 61 6.70 8.08 12.24
C THR A 61 6.95 8.17 10.72
N LEU A 62 5.98 7.74 9.91
CA LEU A 62 6.03 7.90 8.45
C LEU A 62 6.16 9.36 8.06
N ASP A 63 5.31 10.24 8.61
CA ASP A 63 5.38 11.67 8.29
C ASP A 63 6.68 12.31 8.79
N ARG A 64 7.13 11.94 10.01
CA ARG A 64 8.42 12.40 10.56
C ARG A 64 9.59 12.10 9.63
N TYR A 65 9.57 10.94 8.98
CA TYR A 65 10.62 10.53 8.03
C TYR A 65 10.34 10.99 6.59
N GLY A 66 9.39 11.91 6.38
CA GLY A 66 9.10 12.49 5.07
C GLY A 66 8.37 11.56 4.12
N GLY A 67 7.76 10.48 4.64
CA GLY A 67 7.01 9.53 3.85
C GLY A 67 5.74 10.11 3.24
N ARG A 68 5.34 9.54 2.10
CA ARG A 68 4.09 9.82 1.40
C ARG A 68 3.42 8.51 1.02
N ALA A 69 2.08 8.51 0.98
CA ALA A 69 1.35 7.35 0.48
C ALA A 69 0.19 7.74 -0.43
N VAL A 70 -0.04 6.90 -1.43
CA VAL A 70 -1.30 6.85 -2.17
C VAL A 70 -1.93 5.50 -1.90
N VAL A 71 -3.25 5.48 -1.76
CA VAL A 71 -4.05 4.27 -1.72
C VAL A 71 -5.12 4.35 -2.79
N THR A 72 -5.25 3.28 -3.57
CA THR A 72 -6.44 3.07 -4.38
C THR A 72 -7.33 2.03 -3.70
N GLU A 73 -8.63 2.30 -3.59
CA GLU A 73 -9.62 1.37 -3.04
C GLU A 73 -10.64 0.92 -4.08
N ALA A 74 -11.06 -0.34 -3.99
CA ALA A 74 -12.20 -0.86 -4.72
C ALA A 74 -13.14 -1.58 -3.76
N ARG A 75 -14.40 -1.16 -3.73
CA ARG A 75 -15.46 -1.79 -2.92
C ARG A 75 -16.23 -2.75 -3.79
N ARG A 76 -16.52 -3.95 -3.28
CA ARG A 76 -17.18 -5.03 -4.03
C ARG A 76 -18.50 -4.58 -4.66
N ALA A 77 -19.27 -3.74 -3.97
CA ALA A 77 -20.54 -3.20 -4.43
C ALA A 77 -20.44 -2.29 -5.67
N MET A 78 -19.24 -1.78 -6.00
CA MET A 78 -19.00 -0.90 -7.15
C MET A 78 -18.29 -1.62 -8.30
N LEU A 79 -17.98 -2.92 -8.13
CA LEU A 79 -17.25 -3.70 -9.11
C LEU A 79 -18.20 -4.51 -9.99
N PRO A 80 -17.86 -4.73 -11.28
CA PRO A 80 -18.64 -5.59 -12.14
C PRO A 80 -18.72 -7.02 -11.60
N GLU A 81 -19.75 -7.74 -12.02
CA GLU A 81 -19.82 -9.18 -11.78
C GLU A 81 -18.75 -9.93 -12.59
N GLY A 82 -18.31 -11.08 -12.07
CA GLY A 82 -17.32 -11.93 -12.75
C GLY A 82 -15.87 -11.40 -12.76
N ILE A 83 -15.58 -10.24 -12.15
CA ILE A 83 -14.21 -9.73 -12.08
C ILE A 83 -13.29 -10.71 -11.35
N ILE A 84 -12.10 -10.91 -11.89
CA ILE A 84 -11.09 -11.81 -11.32
C ILE A 84 -10.21 -11.03 -10.33
N ASP A 85 -9.85 -11.63 -9.19
CA ASP A 85 -9.07 -10.99 -8.12
C ASP A 85 -7.73 -10.43 -8.64
N LEU A 86 -7.07 -11.15 -9.56
CA LEU A 86 -5.82 -10.71 -10.20
C LEU A 86 -6.01 -9.46 -11.08
N GLN A 87 -7.12 -9.35 -11.83
CA GLN A 87 -7.41 -8.16 -12.64
C GLN A 87 -7.60 -6.93 -11.75
N LEU A 88 -8.33 -7.11 -10.63
CA LEU A 88 -8.52 -6.05 -9.66
C LEU A 88 -7.19 -5.64 -9.01
N TYR A 89 -6.37 -6.61 -8.63
CA TYR A 89 -5.06 -6.38 -8.04
C TYR A 89 -4.16 -5.54 -8.95
N VAL A 90 -4.04 -5.93 -10.24
CA VAL A 90 -3.23 -5.20 -11.22
C VAL A 90 -3.75 -3.78 -11.43
N ALA A 91 -5.07 -3.62 -11.63
CA ALA A 91 -5.66 -2.30 -11.85
C ALA A 91 -5.45 -1.35 -10.67
N LEU A 92 -5.57 -1.85 -9.43
CA LEU A 92 -5.30 -1.06 -8.23
C LEU A 92 -3.81 -0.71 -8.12
N LEU A 93 -2.91 -1.66 -8.38
CA LEU A 93 -1.47 -1.42 -8.32
C LEU A 93 -1.03 -0.38 -9.35
N GLU A 94 -1.44 -0.53 -10.62
CA GLU A 94 -1.14 0.41 -11.70
C GLU A 94 -1.63 1.82 -11.37
N GLN A 95 -2.88 1.96 -10.90
CA GLN A 95 -3.43 3.26 -10.54
C GLN A 95 -2.66 3.89 -9.38
N THR A 96 -2.33 3.12 -8.35
CA THR A 96 -1.66 3.62 -7.15
C THR A 96 -0.22 4.05 -7.44
N VAL A 97 0.53 3.23 -8.19
CA VAL A 97 1.88 3.57 -8.66
C VAL A 97 1.84 4.77 -9.59
N GLY A 98 0.93 4.78 -10.57
CA GLY A 98 0.78 5.88 -11.54
C GLY A 98 0.43 7.22 -10.90
N ALA A 99 -0.27 7.21 -9.75
CA ALA A 99 -0.59 8.43 -9.01
C ALA A 99 0.62 9.03 -8.26
N LEU A 100 1.63 8.21 -7.95
CA LEU A 100 2.83 8.62 -7.22
C LEU A 100 4.02 8.87 -8.16
N LEU A 101 4.05 8.21 -9.32
CA LEU A 101 5.12 8.31 -10.31
C LEU A 101 5.48 9.76 -10.71
N PRO A 102 4.54 10.72 -10.91
CA PRO A 102 4.90 12.11 -11.21
C PRO A 102 5.77 12.78 -10.13
N GLU A 103 5.59 12.41 -8.86
CA GLU A 103 6.36 12.97 -7.73
C GLU A 103 7.80 12.45 -7.69
N SER A 104 8.08 11.33 -8.37
CA SER A 104 9.43 10.80 -8.54
C SER A 104 10.19 11.42 -9.73
N GLY A 105 9.58 12.39 -10.44
CA GLY A 105 10.11 12.89 -11.72
C GLY A 105 9.97 11.88 -12.86
N GLY A 106 9.04 10.92 -12.73
CA GLY A 106 8.81 9.86 -13.71
C GLY A 106 9.70 8.62 -13.57
N CYS A 107 10.62 8.60 -12.59
CA CYS A 107 11.62 7.54 -12.41
C CYS A 107 11.58 6.96 -10.98
N ALA A 108 11.09 5.73 -10.85
CA ALA A 108 10.94 5.05 -9.57
C ALA A 108 11.41 3.60 -9.59
N GLN A 109 11.87 3.14 -8.42
CA GLN A 109 12.05 1.72 -8.12
C GLN A 109 10.83 1.25 -7.34
N VAL A 110 9.95 0.49 -7.99
CA VAL A 110 8.74 -0.06 -7.38
C VAL A 110 9.05 -1.45 -6.81
N VAL A 111 8.70 -1.64 -5.55
CA VAL A 111 8.88 -2.89 -4.80
C VAL A 111 7.51 -3.40 -4.36
N ILE A 112 7.11 -4.56 -4.86
CA ILE A 112 5.78 -5.14 -4.66
C ILE A 112 5.89 -6.33 -3.71
N ASP A 113 4.97 -6.48 -2.74
CA ASP A 113 4.88 -7.70 -1.94
C ASP A 113 4.72 -8.94 -2.84
N ASP A 114 5.40 -10.05 -2.49
CA ASP A 114 5.38 -11.29 -3.27
C ASP A 114 4.44 -12.38 -2.70
N GLY A 115 3.66 -12.06 -1.67
CA GLY A 115 2.93 -13.04 -0.88
C GLY A 115 1.57 -13.46 -1.44
N ARG A 116 0.95 -12.68 -2.35
CA ARG A 116 -0.44 -12.92 -2.77
C ARG A 116 -0.63 -14.01 -3.82
N TYR A 117 0.23 -14.05 -4.83
CA TYR A 117 0.09 -14.95 -5.98
C TYR A 117 1.36 -15.77 -6.23
N ASP A 118 1.23 -16.83 -7.04
CA ASP A 118 2.38 -17.61 -7.50
C ASP A 118 3.38 -16.76 -8.31
N GLN A 119 4.62 -17.26 -8.41
CA GLN A 119 5.72 -16.55 -9.06
C GLN A 119 5.45 -16.21 -10.53
N THR A 120 4.67 -17.04 -11.24
CA THR A 120 4.34 -16.80 -12.65
C THR A 120 3.43 -15.59 -12.79
N ARG A 121 2.37 -15.51 -11.98
CA ARG A 121 1.47 -14.35 -11.95
C ARG A 121 2.20 -13.10 -11.48
N MET A 122 3.02 -13.20 -10.43
CA MET A 122 3.82 -12.06 -9.94
C MET A 122 4.85 -11.59 -10.96
N ALA A 123 5.41 -12.49 -11.78
CA ALA A 123 6.29 -12.09 -12.89
C ALA A 123 5.55 -11.29 -13.97
N SER A 124 4.31 -11.65 -14.29
CA SER A 124 3.44 -10.88 -15.21
C SER A 124 3.14 -9.49 -14.64
N VAL A 125 2.67 -9.42 -13.39
CA VAL A 125 2.40 -8.17 -12.67
C VAL A 125 3.64 -7.25 -12.71
N ARG A 126 4.82 -7.81 -12.42
CA ARG A 126 6.08 -7.05 -12.45
C ARG A 126 6.40 -6.53 -13.86
N ALA A 127 6.11 -7.29 -14.91
CA ALA A 127 6.31 -6.85 -16.28
C ALA A 127 5.38 -5.68 -16.64
N ASP A 128 4.10 -5.74 -16.23
CA ASP A 128 3.13 -4.68 -16.46
C ASP A 128 3.55 -3.38 -15.77
N ILE A 129 3.99 -3.46 -14.51
CA ILE A 129 4.51 -2.29 -13.79
C ILE A 129 5.82 -1.79 -14.38
N ALA A 130 6.73 -2.67 -14.82
CA ALA A 130 7.94 -2.25 -15.53
C ALA A 130 7.61 -1.49 -16.83
N ALA A 131 6.59 -1.93 -17.57
CA ALA A 131 6.11 -1.22 -18.76
C ALA A 131 5.54 0.16 -18.41
N LEU A 132 4.77 0.27 -17.32
CA LEU A 132 4.25 1.55 -16.80
C LEU A 132 5.38 2.54 -16.43
N LEU A 133 6.47 2.05 -15.86
CA LEU A 133 7.61 2.86 -15.42
C LEU A 133 8.53 3.31 -16.57
N GLY A 134 8.44 2.65 -17.73
CA GLY A 134 9.31 2.91 -18.87
C GLY A 134 10.79 2.61 -18.58
N PRO A 135 11.73 3.15 -19.38
CA PRO A 135 13.13 2.74 -19.37
C PRO A 135 13.92 3.23 -18.13
N CYS A 136 13.41 4.21 -17.40
CA CYS A 136 14.12 4.81 -16.28
C CYS A 136 13.80 4.15 -14.93
N GLY A 137 12.62 3.54 -14.79
CA GLY A 137 12.21 2.87 -13.56
C GLY A 137 12.39 1.36 -13.60
N THR A 138 12.23 0.72 -12.43
CA THR A 138 12.30 -0.74 -12.30
C THR A 138 11.18 -1.23 -11.39
N ALA A 139 10.67 -2.42 -11.69
CA ALA A 139 9.74 -3.14 -10.83
C ALA A 139 10.39 -4.44 -10.34
N ARG A 140 10.33 -4.68 -9.03
CA ARG A 140 10.76 -5.93 -8.40
C ARG A 140 9.77 -6.35 -7.34
N THR A 141 9.84 -7.62 -6.95
CA THR A 141 9.07 -8.14 -5.82
C THR A 141 9.98 -8.31 -4.60
N ALA A 142 9.39 -8.40 -3.41
CA ALA A 142 10.12 -8.64 -2.16
C ALA A 142 9.26 -9.37 -1.12
N ASP A 143 9.89 -10.26 -0.37
CA ASP A 143 9.33 -10.85 0.85
C ASP A 143 9.11 -9.74 1.90
N SER A 144 7.85 -9.51 2.27
CA SER A 144 7.46 -8.50 3.26
C SER A 144 8.22 -8.64 4.57
N LYS A 145 8.55 -9.85 5.03
CA LYS A 145 9.32 -10.05 6.30
C LYS A 145 10.68 -9.36 6.29
N ARG A 146 11.26 -9.19 5.11
CA ARG A 146 12.60 -8.62 4.90
C ARG A 146 12.56 -7.22 4.29
N SER A 147 11.38 -6.63 4.15
CA SER A 147 11.17 -5.37 3.45
C SER A 147 10.38 -4.39 4.31
N PRO A 148 11.06 -3.55 5.11
CA PRO A 148 10.41 -2.55 5.97
C PRO A 148 9.44 -1.63 5.23
N GLY A 149 9.79 -1.20 4.02
CA GLY A 149 8.90 -0.40 3.19
C GLY A 149 7.60 -1.11 2.81
N VAL A 150 7.65 -2.41 2.49
CA VAL A 150 6.44 -3.21 2.21
C VAL A 150 5.61 -3.39 3.48
N GLN A 151 6.23 -3.64 4.64
CA GLN A 151 5.51 -3.71 5.92
C GLN A 151 4.77 -2.39 6.25
N ILE A 152 5.36 -1.24 5.92
CA ILE A 152 4.68 0.05 6.06
C ILE A 152 3.50 0.13 5.09
N ALA A 153 3.67 -0.28 3.83
CA ALA A 153 2.59 -0.32 2.85
C ALA A 153 1.43 -1.22 3.31
N ASP A 154 1.69 -2.39 3.92
CA ASP A 154 0.67 -3.26 4.53
C ASP A 154 -0.17 -2.48 5.55
N VAL A 155 0.49 -1.76 6.46
CA VAL A 155 -0.21 -0.97 7.49
C VAL A 155 -1.13 0.07 6.86
N ILE A 156 -0.66 0.80 5.84
CA ILE A 156 -1.44 1.82 5.14
C ILE A 156 -2.62 1.18 4.40
N ALA A 157 -2.36 0.13 3.61
CA ALA A 157 -3.39 -0.61 2.87
C ALA A 157 -4.45 -1.16 3.82
N ASN A 158 -4.03 -1.73 4.95
CA ASN A 158 -4.92 -2.30 5.94
C ASN A 158 -5.76 -1.22 6.66
N CYS A 159 -5.21 -0.04 6.93
CA CYS A 159 -5.98 1.09 7.46
C CYS A 159 -7.10 1.47 6.49
N ALA A 160 -6.78 1.69 5.21
CA ALA A 160 -7.76 2.02 4.19
C ALA A 160 -8.80 0.90 3.99
N PHE A 161 -8.38 -0.37 4.01
CA PHE A 161 -9.28 -1.51 3.93
C PHE A 161 -10.33 -1.48 5.05
N ASN A 162 -9.92 -1.23 6.29
CA ASN A 162 -10.85 -1.15 7.43
C ASN A 162 -11.85 0.02 7.30
N LEU A 163 -11.48 1.11 6.61
CA LEU A 163 -12.41 2.18 6.24
C LEU A 163 -13.38 1.71 5.15
N ALA A 164 -12.85 1.10 4.09
CA ALA A 164 -13.62 0.66 2.93
C ALA A 164 -14.73 -0.35 3.30
N ILE A 165 -14.44 -1.29 4.21
CA ILE A 165 -15.42 -2.28 4.68
C ILE A 165 -16.29 -1.81 5.85
N GLY A 166 -16.10 -0.59 6.35
CA GLY A 166 -16.87 -0.08 7.49
C GLY A 166 -16.69 -0.91 8.77
N SER A 167 -15.47 -1.40 9.02
CA SER A 167 -15.19 -2.23 10.20
C SER A 167 -15.53 -1.51 11.52
N VAL A 168 -15.66 -2.26 12.61
CA VAL A 168 -15.88 -1.70 13.97
C VAL A 168 -14.86 -0.64 14.39
N ARG A 169 -13.65 -0.68 13.82
CA ARG A 169 -12.56 0.26 14.10
C ARG A 169 -12.44 1.39 13.09
N ALA A 170 -13.27 1.41 12.04
CA ALA A 170 -13.21 2.38 10.94
C ALA A 170 -13.19 3.83 11.44
N ARG A 171 -14.12 4.21 12.33
CA ARG A 171 -14.20 5.57 12.87
C ARG A 171 -12.91 6.04 13.55
N ARG A 172 -12.24 5.14 14.30
CA ARG A 172 -10.99 5.46 14.99
C ARG A 172 -9.82 5.53 14.02
N ILE A 173 -9.76 4.65 13.04
CA ILE A 173 -8.77 4.70 11.96
C ILE A 173 -8.92 5.98 11.14
N ASP A 174 -10.16 6.38 10.84
CA ASP A 174 -10.47 7.64 10.14
C ASP A 174 -9.96 8.85 10.93
N THR A 175 -10.22 8.88 12.24
CA THR A 175 -9.68 9.93 13.13
C THR A 175 -8.14 9.99 13.09
N ILE A 176 -7.49 8.83 13.06
CA ILE A 176 -6.02 8.73 13.01
C ILE A 176 -5.49 9.20 11.65
N LEU A 177 -6.16 8.87 10.54
CA LEU A 177 -5.74 9.24 9.18
C LEU A 177 -6.03 10.70 8.83
N ALA A 178 -7.09 11.28 9.41
CA ALA A 178 -7.58 12.62 9.09
C ALA A 178 -6.50 13.72 8.96
N PRO A 179 -5.54 13.89 9.90
CA PRO A 179 -4.50 14.91 9.74
C PRO A 179 -3.63 14.69 8.48
N PHE A 180 -3.21 13.45 8.24
CA PHE A 180 -2.37 13.10 7.09
C PHE A 180 -3.10 13.24 5.75
N LEU A 181 -4.42 12.97 5.73
CA LEU A 181 -5.27 13.20 4.57
C LEU A 181 -5.43 14.69 4.28
N LYS A 182 -5.71 15.50 5.32
CA LYS A 182 -5.87 16.95 5.21
C LYS A 182 -4.62 17.63 4.65
N GLU A 183 -3.45 17.15 5.04
CA GLU A 183 -2.15 17.67 4.62
C GLU A 183 -1.64 17.05 3.29
N GLY A 184 -2.41 16.13 2.70
CA GLY A 184 -2.03 15.45 1.46
C GLY A 184 -0.83 14.50 1.59
N ARG A 185 -0.40 14.18 2.81
CA ARG A 185 0.70 13.25 3.10
C ARG A 185 0.28 11.82 2.74
N ILE A 186 -1.01 11.53 2.95
CA ILE A 186 -1.69 10.31 2.49
C ILE A 186 -2.85 10.74 1.59
N ARG A 187 -3.03 10.05 0.47
CA ARG A 187 -4.19 10.23 -0.42
C ARG A 187 -4.89 8.88 -0.58
N ILE A 188 -6.21 8.88 -0.47
CA ILE A 188 -7.04 7.69 -0.72
C ILE A 188 -8.04 8.06 -1.81
N ALA A 189 -8.12 7.25 -2.86
CA ALA A 189 -9.04 7.45 -3.96
C ALA A 189 -9.67 6.13 -4.40
N PRO A 190 -10.90 6.13 -4.93
CA PRO A 190 -11.48 4.93 -5.52
C PRO A 190 -10.74 4.56 -6.82
N LEU A 191 -10.80 3.27 -7.17
CA LEU A 191 -10.41 2.80 -8.50
C LEU A 191 -11.22 3.54 -9.57
N LYS A 192 -10.54 4.08 -10.57
CA LYS A 192 -11.15 4.86 -11.64
C LYS A 192 -12.08 3.98 -12.49
N PRO A 193 -13.23 4.51 -12.93
CA PRO A 193 -14.04 3.84 -13.95
C PRO A 193 -13.19 3.52 -15.19
N GLY A 194 -13.30 2.28 -15.71
CA GLY A 194 -12.55 1.83 -16.87
C GLY A 194 -11.10 1.41 -16.62
N ALA A 195 -10.63 1.38 -15.36
CA ALA A 195 -9.29 0.88 -15.02
C ALA A 195 -9.19 -0.65 -15.07
N LEU A 196 -10.32 -1.37 -15.02
CA LEU A 196 -10.37 -2.82 -15.17
C LEU A 196 -10.28 -3.17 -16.66
N ARG A 197 -9.20 -3.84 -17.05
CA ARG A 197 -8.97 -4.34 -18.41
C ARG A 197 -9.14 -5.86 -18.48
#